data_AF-A0A6J2JMY0-F1
#
_entry.id   AF-A0A6J2JMY0-F1
#
_cell.length_a   1.000
_cell.length_b   1.000
_cell.length_c   1.000
_cell.angle_alpha   90.00
_cell.angle_beta   90.00
_cell.angle_gamma   90.00
#
_symmetry.space_group_name_H-M   'P 1'
#
loop_
_entity.id
_entity.type
_entity.pdbx_description
1 polymer ?
#
loop_
_entity_poly.entity_id
_entity_poly.type
_entity_poly.pdbx_seq_one_letter_code
_entity_poly.pdbx_strand_id
1 'polypeptide(L)'
;MAMVTEVKVNGSEMEANTEVPPALAEKPVGLPPGKYSLIGWDMDTTGRRLIDEICQIAAYTPKQTYSQYIMPYGDLNPGARRRHNVRVVTVGRYRMLKDMVSHKILKTKSEISALTDFLDWLEKEKGDGSVILIYHEPRRFSPTMLLEALTRYDLLDRFNSIVAGFTDSYALAADKCKATVKSVSLRVLARVLLDADSLSVDSAIERATAAYKIVEHLAQGEQQEVSASGESLSASKDMVETARVWARPVHTELEALANLKKILERQNTFRPVFAPLLRGARGERRRVTQLRRLLADHGLLYQQLHDAWEKQQLAGLEKQLSALSVSAKEEDIKELIEILDSHFDPAKEPKGPKPRQPTVRPRSTANTNNTSGDAEGSTSDSQNSSSQNSPNKTNDIAAGDNSLKVQEPIAAN
;
A
#
# COMPACT_ATOMS: atom_id res chain seq x y z
N MET A 1 25.14 -8.59 44.33
CA MET A 1 24.21 -7.48 44.08
C MET A 1 24.61 -6.81 42.78
N ALA A 2 23.92 -7.13 41.68
CA ALA A 2 24.08 -6.47 40.39
C ALA A 2 22.68 -6.02 39.95
N MET A 3 22.52 -4.72 39.75
CA MET A 3 21.25 -4.09 39.40
C MET A 3 20.90 -4.41 37.95
N VAL A 4 19.73 -5.03 37.77
CA VAL A 4 19.07 -5.24 36.48
C VAL A 4 18.38 -3.94 36.09
N THR A 5 18.81 -3.33 34.99
CA THR A 5 18.12 -2.21 34.35
C THR A 5 17.05 -2.73 33.41
N GLU A 6 15.79 -2.61 33.82
CA GLU A 6 14.61 -2.89 32.99
C GLU A 6 14.49 -1.85 31.88
N VAL A 7 14.60 -2.30 30.63
CA VAL A 7 14.22 -1.52 29.45
C VAL A 7 12.71 -1.60 29.30
N LYS A 8 12.02 -0.50 29.56
CA LYS A 8 10.59 -0.30 29.29
C LYS A 8 10.32 -0.44 27.79
N VAL A 9 9.83 -1.61 27.39
CA VAL A 9 9.23 -1.82 26.06
C VAL A 9 7.81 -1.26 26.11
N ASN A 10 7.58 -0.14 25.42
CA ASN A 10 6.25 0.38 25.15
C ASN A 10 5.50 -0.63 24.24
N GLY A 11 4.76 -1.54 24.87
CA GLY A 11 3.78 -2.37 24.20
C GLY A 11 2.63 -1.51 23.70
N SER A 12 2.63 -1.20 22.41
CA SER A 12 1.39 -0.87 21.72
C SER A 12 0.61 -2.17 21.57
N GLU A 13 -0.42 -2.34 22.37
CA GLU A 13 -1.42 -3.41 22.23
C GLU A 13 -1.97 -3.39 20.80
N MET A 14 -1.47 -4.32 19.98
CA MET A 14 -2.13 -4.70 18.74
C MET A 14 -3.31 -5.58 19.14
N GLU A 15 -4.52 -5.01 19.11
CA GLU A 15 -5.72 -5.82 18.96
C GLU A 15 -5.52 -6.74 17.74
N ALA A 16 -5.35 -8.02 18.04
CA ALA A 16 -5.26 -9.08 17.06
C ALA A 16 -6.64 -9.19 16.40
N ASN A 17 -6.79 -8.59 15.21
CA ASN A 17 -7.85 -8.99 14.30
C ASN A 17 -7.56 -10.45 13.92
N THR A 18 -8.43 -11.36 14.37
CA THR A 18 -8.45 -12.79 14.04
C THR A 18 -8.87 -13.05 12.58
N GLU A 19 -8.50 -12.17 11.65
CA GLU A 19 -8.82 -12.28 10.24
C GLU A 19 -7.66 -12.98 9.54
N VAL A 20 -7.90 -14.18 9.03
CA VAL A 20 -6.90 -14.95 8.28
C VAL A 20 -6.40 -14.08 7.11
N PRO A 21 -5.08 -13.86 6.96
CA PRO A 21 -4.55 -13.07 5.85
C PRO A 21 -5.05 -13.60 4.50
N PRO A 22 -5.41 -12.74 3.53
CA PRO A 22 -5.92 -13.18 2.23
C PRO A 22 -5.00 -14.16 1.49
N ALA A 23 -3.68 -14.09 1.72
CA ALA A 23 -2.73 -15.06 1.19
C ALA A 23 -3.03 -16.50 1.65
N LEU A 24 -3.55 -16.67 2.86
CA LEU A 24 -3.82 -17.96 3.53
C LEU A 24 -5.28 -18.41 3.45
N ALA A 25 -6.16 -17.58 2.90
CA ALA A 25 -7.59 -17.89 2.82
C ALA A 25 -7.88 -19.10 1.92
N GLU A 26 -7.09 -19.28 0.85
CA GLU A 26 -7.29 -20.33 -0.16
C GLU A 26 -5.96 -20.84 -0.70
N LYS A 27 -5.76 -22.16 -0.62
CA LYS A 27 -4.61 -22.82 -1.26
C LYS A 27 -4.80 -22.78 -2.78
N PRO A 28 -3.81 -22.31 -3.56
CA PRO A 28 -3.88 -22.31 -5.02
C PRO A 28 -3.98 -23.73 -5.58
N VAL A 29 -4.69 -23.87 -6.70
CA VAL A 29 -4.80 -25.13 -7.47
C VAL A 29 -3.47 -25.46 -8.19
N GLY A 30 -2.64 -24.46 -8.42
CA GLY A 30 -1.41 -24.55 -9.19
C GLY A 30 -1.63 -24.35 -10.69
N LEU A 31 -0.52 -24.22 -11.43
CA LEU A 31 -0.51 -24.15 -12.90
C LEU A 31 -0.37 -25.55 -13.51
N PRO A 32 -0.82 -25.83 -14.75
CA PRO A 32 -0.61 -27.13 -15.39
C PRO A 32 0.88 -27.47 -15.55
N PRO A 33 1.28 -28.75 -15.69
CA PRO A 33 2.66 -29.10 -16.01
C PRO A 33 3.13 -28.39 -17.29
N GLY A 34 4.37 -27.89 -17.26
CA GLY A 34 4.91 -27.09 -18.36
C GLY A 34 6.33 -26.62 -18.09
N LYS A 35 6.93 -25.97 -19.09
CA LYS A 35 8.23 -25.31 -18.93
C LYS A 35 8.01 -23.91 -18.38
N TYR A 36 8.58 -23.63 -17.20
CA TYR A 36 8.44 -22.34 -16.55
C TYR A 36 9.79 -21.74 -16.18
N SER A 37 9.91 -20.43 -16.39
CA SER A 37 10.98 -19.59 -15.82
C SER A 37 10.46 -18.91 -14.55
N LEU A 38 11.23 -18.98 -13.48
CA LEU A 38 10.89 -18.33 -12.21
C LEU A 38 11.55 -16.95 -12.12
N ILE A 39 10.77 -15.96 -11.73
CA ILE A 39 11.24 -14.58 -11.61
C ILE A 39 10.70 -14.01 -10.29
N GLY A 40 11.60 -13.63 -9.38
CA GLY A 40 11.23 -12.86 -8.19
C GLY A 40 10.83 -11.46 -8.62
N TRP A 41 9.76 -10.90 -8.08
CA TRP A 41 9.32 -9.55 -8.43
C TRP A 41 8.67 -8.84 -7.24
N ASP A 42 8.72 -7.52 -7.26
CA ASP A 42 8.04 -6.65 -6.30
C ASP A 42 7.91 -5.24 -6.90
N MET A 43 7.14 -4.37 -6.23
CA MET A 43 6.96 -2.98 -6.60
C MET A 43 6.90 -2.06 -5.38
N ASP A 44 7.34 -0.82 -5.54
CA ASP A 44 7.05 0.26 -4.60
C ASP A 44 5.83 1.05 -5.09
N THR A 45 5.00 1.51 -4.16
CA THR A 45 3.80 2.30 -4.50
C THR A 45 3.66 3.53 -3.62
N THR A 46 2.87 4.51 -4.08
CA THR A 46 2.57 5.73 -3.31
C THR A 46 1.69 5.47 -2.07
N GLY A 47 1.10 4.27 -1.97
CA GLY A 47 0.28 3.85 -0.83
C GLY A 47 0.03 2.34 -0.72
N ARG A 48 -1.23 1.94 -0.49
CA ARG A 48 -1.68 0.53 -0.34
C ARG A 48 -3.11 0.31 -0.85
N ARG A 49 -3.59 1.19 -1.72
CA ARG A 49 -4.93 1.16 -2.33
C ARG A 49 -4.76 1.05 -3.84
N LEU A 50 -5.78 0.52 -4.50
CA LEU A 50 -5.78 0.34 -5.96
C LEU A 50 -5.69 1.67 -6.74
N ILE A 51 -6.09 2.78 -6.11
CA ILE A 51 -5.97 4.13 -6.68
C ILE A 51 -4.59 4.76 -6.49
N ASP A 52 -3.73 4.15 -5.68
CA ASP A 52 -2.36 4.61 -5.49
C ASP A 52 -1.52 4.17 -6.71
N GLU A 53 -0.30 4.67 -6.85
CA GLU A 53 0.48 4.57 -8.10
C GLU A 53 1.76 3.77 -7.89
N ILE A 54 2.25 3.10 -8.94
CA ILE A 54 3.55 2.42 -8.92
C ILE A 54 4.66 3.48 -9.02
N CYS A 55 5.66 3.41 -8.12
CA CYS A 55 6.83 4.28 -8.15
C CYS A 55 8.16 3.53 -8.34
N GLN A 56 8.18 2.21 -8.23
CA GLN A 56 9.28 1.36 -8.67
C GLN A 56 8.71 0.00 -9.06
N ILE A 57 9.23 -0.59 -10.13
CA ILE A 57 9.00 -2.00 -10.47
C ILE A 57 10.35 -2.71 -10.56
N ALA A 58 10.46 -3.89 -9.98
CA ALA A 58 11.70 -4.65 -9.97
C ALA A 58 11.46 -6.15 -10.14
N ALA A 59 12.45 -6.81 -10.74
CA ALA A 59 12.48 -8.24 -10.91
C ALA A 59 13.91 -8.80 -10.80
N TYR A 60 13.99 -10.07 -10.41
CA TYR A 60 15.22 -10.78 -10.08
C TYR A 60 15.19 -12.20 -10.64
N THR A 61 16.29 -12.57 -11.29
CA THR A 61 16.74 -13.95 -11.50
C THR A 61 18.17 -14.08 -10.99
N PRO A 62 18.69 -15.30 -10.76
CA PRO A 62 20.09 -15.49 -10.39
C PRO A 62 21.09 -14.95 -11.44
N LYS A 63 20.65 -14.80 -12.70
CA LYS A 63 21.48 -14.33 -13.81
C LYS A 63 21.41 -12.83 -14.01
N GLN A 64 20.23 -12.24 -13.81
CA GLN A 64 20.00 -10.84 -14.15
C GLN A 64 18.93 -10.19 -13.27
N THR A 65 18.99 -8.87 -13.18
CA THR A 65 18.00 -8.05 -12.48
C THR A 65 17.42 -6.98 -13.39
N TYR A 66 16.20 -6.58 -13.08
CA TYR A 66 15.52 -5.44 -13.67
C TYR A 66 15.02 -4.54 -12.54
N SER A 67 15.22 -3.23 -12.66
CA SER A 67 14.75 -2.26 -11.67
C SER A 67 14.55 -0.90 -12.32
N GLN A 68 13.33 -0.39 -12.31
CA GLN A 68 12.99 0.89 -12.92
C GLN A 68 12.10 1.69 -11.98
N TYR A 69 12.56 2.90 -11.61
CA TYR A 69 11.73 3.87 -10.91
C TYR A 69 10.75 4.54 -11.89
N ILE A 70 9.55 4.81 -11.41
CA ILE A 70 8.44 5.41 -12.15
C ILE A 70 8.06 6.71 -11.45
N MET A 71 7.90 7.80 -12.20
CA MET A 71 7.49 9.08 -11.60
C MET A 71 5.97 9.10 -11.36
N PRO A 72 5.49 9.14 -10.11
CA PRO A 72 4.06 9.22 -9.84
C PRO A 72 3.52 10.64 -10.08
N TYR A 73 2.23 10.74 -10.43
CA TYR A 73 1.48 11.99 -10.49
C TYR A 73 1.28 12.57 -9.08
N GLY A 74 0.94 11.73 -8.10
CA GLY A 74 0.82 12.10 -6.70
C GLY A 74 2.12 12.05 -5.90
N ASP A 75 2.08 12.49 -4.66
CA ASP A 75 3.18 12.30 -3.71
C ASP A 75 3.02 10.99 -2.93
N LEU A 76 4.15 10.39 -2.55
CA LEU A 76 4.14 9.23 -1.66
C LEU A 76 3.57 9.63 -0.29
N ASN A 77 2.62 8.84 0.22
CA ASN A 77 2.06 9.07 1.55
C ASN A 77 3.13 8.83 2.64
N PRO A 78 2.94 9.35 3.87
CA PRO A 78 3.96 9.21 4.93
C PRO A 78 4.33 7.76 5.29
N GLY A 79 3.46 6.79 5.02
CA GLY A 79 3.74 5.37 5.22
C GLY A 79 4.59 4.77 4.09
N ALA A 80 4.33 5.15 2.84
CA ALA A 80 5.10 4.75 1.67
C ALA A 80 6.51 5.35 1.73
N ARG A 81 6.64 6.64 2.05
CA ARG A 81 7.96 7.30 2.17
C ARG A 81 8.91 6.60 3.14
N ARG A 82 8.37 6.18 4.30
CA ARG A 82 9.14 5.47 5.33
C ARG A 82 9.43 4.02 4.98
N ARG A 83 8.56 3.37 4.19
CA ARG A 83 8.75 1.97 3.79
C ARG A 83 9.82 1.85 2.72
N HIS A 84 9.73 2.71 1.71
CA HIS A 84 10.54 2.64 0.49
C HIS A 84 11.78 3.53 0.56
N ASN A 85 11.91 4.36 1.60
CA ASN A 85 12.95 5.39 1.69
C ASN A 85 13.01 6.29 0.45
N VAL A 86 11.86 6.58 -0.17
CA VAL A 86 11.76 7.44 -1.35
C VAL A 86 10.75 8.54 -1.08
N ARG A 87 11.00 9.73 -1.64
CA ARG A 87 10.02 10.83 -1.62
C ARG A 87 10.03 11.60 -2.93
N VAL A 88 8.94 12.27 -3.22
CA VAL A 88 8.92 13.33 -4.24
C VAL A 88 9.53 14.60 -3.65
N VAL A 89 10.33 15.29 -4.46
CA VAL A 89 10.81 16.65 -4.22
C VAL A 89 10.54 17.52 -5.44
N THR A 90 10.33 18.81 -5.21
CA THR A 90 10.17 19.81 -6.27
C THR A 90 11.43 20.65 -6.37
N VAL A 91 12.03 20.71 -7.55
CA VAL A 91 13.19 21.55 -7.85
C VAL A 91 12.78 22.51 -8.97
N GLY A 92 12.61 23.79 -8.61
CA GLY A 92 12.02 24.78 -9.51
C GLY A 92 10.59 24.39 -9.89
N ARG A 93 10.36 24.11 -11.18
CA ARG A 93 9.06 23.68 -11.73
C ARG A 93 8.93 22.17 -11.89
N TYR A 94 10.00 21.41 -11.65
CA TYR A 94 10.05 19.97 -11.91
C TYR A 94 9.89 19.16 -10.63
N ARG A 95 9.09 18.09 -10.72
CA ARG A 95 8.97 17.07 -9.67
C ARG A 95 9.88 15.90 -10.00
N MET A 96 10.56 15.37 -8.99
CA MET A 96 11.48 14.24 -9.13
C MET A 96 11.46 13.36 -7.89
N LEU A 97 11.78 12.07 -8.06
CA LEU A 97 11.99 11.17 -6.95
C LEU A 97 13.39 11.36 -6.35
N LYS A 98 13.46 11.33 -5.03
CA LYS A 98 14.69 11.42 -4.25
C LYS A 98 14.75 10.28 -3.25
N ASP A 99 15.87 9.60 -3.26
CA ASP A 99 16.21 8.58 -2.27
C ASP A 99 16.53 9.25 -0.92
N MET A 100 15.95 8.73 0.16
CA MET A 100 16.03 9.32 1.49
C MET A 100 17.27 8.88 2.26
N VAL A 101 17.96 7.82 1.82
CA VAL A 101 19.18 7.29 2.47
C VAL A 101 20.42 7.95 1.85
N SER A 102 20.58 7.81 0.55
CA SER A 102 21.69 8.36 -0.24
C SER A 102 21.53 9.85 -0.59
N HIS A 103 20.32 10.40 -0.43
CA HIS A 103 19.97 11.77 -0.83
C HIS A 103 20.16 12.08 -2.32
N LYS A 104 20.24 11.06 -3.18
CA LYS A 104 20.39 11.22 -4.63
C LYS A 104 19.03 11.34 -5.32
N ILE A 105 19.01 12.09 -6.42
CA ILE A 105 17.85 12.13 -7.33
C ILE A 105 17.81 10.82 -8.12
N LEU A 106 16.64 10.21 -8.16
CA LEU A 106 16.40 8.95 -8.85
C LEU A 106 15.95 9.23 -10.29
N LYS A 107 16.58 8.55 -11.25
CA LYS A 107 16.15 8.59 -12.65
C LYS A 107 14.86 7.79 -12.79
N THR A 108 13.84 8.41 -13.36
CA THR A 108 12.51 7.82 -13.52
C THR A 108 12.13 7.73 -15.00
N LYS A 109 11.19 6.82 -15.30
CA LYS A 109 10.44 6.77 -16.56
C LYS A 109 8.96 7.05 -16.30
N SER A 110 8.20 7.24 -17.38
CA SER A 110 6.73 7.17 -17.31
C SER A 110 6.30 5.73 -17.00
N GLU A 111 5.08 5.57 -16.47
CA GLU A 111 4.53 4.25 -16.13
C GLU A 111 4.46 3.35 -17.37
N ILE A 112 3.95 3.84 -18.50
CA ILE A 112 3.86 3.09 -19.76
C ILE A 112 5.24 2.64 -20.29
N SER A 113 6.25 3.52 -20.26
CA SER A 113 7.59 3.17 -20.75
C SER A 113 8.24 2.12 -19.85
N ALA A 114 8.12 2.25 -18.52
CA ALA A 114 8.65 1.27 -17.59
C ALA A 114 7.96 -0.09 -17.72
N LEU A 115 6.63 -0.12 -17.88
CA LEU A 115 5.89 -1.37 -18.10
C LEU A 115 6.28 -2.03 -19.44
N THR A 116 6.47 -1.25 -20.50
CA THR A 116 6.92 -1.78 -21.79
C THR A 116 8.31 -2.40 -21.67
N ASP A 117 9.27 -1.69 -21.06
CA ASP A 117 10.62 -2.21 -20.83
C ASP A 117 10.60 -3.46 -19.94
N PHE A 118 9.69 -3.51 -18.96
CA PHE A 118 9.52 -4.67 -18.10
C PHE A 118 9.03 -5.89 -18.87
N LEU A 119 8.05 -5.73 -19.77
CA LEU A 119 7.58 -6.82 -20.64
C LEU A 119 8.68 -7.27 -21.61
N ASP A 120 9.44 -6.34 -22.20
CA ASP A 120 10.58 -6.67 -23.06
C ASP A 120 11.64 -7.49 -22.29
N TRP A 121 11.85 -7.18 -21.01
CA TRP A 121 12.76 -7.93 -20.15
C TRP A 121 12.20 -9.32 -19.83
N LEU A 122 10.91 -9.43 -19.48
CA LEU A 122 10.26 -10.71 -19.21
C LEU A 122 10.27 -11.64 -20.44
N GLU A 123 10.07 -11.11 -21.65
CA GLU A 123 10.13 -11.90 -22.89
C GLU A 123 11.51 -12.52 -23.10
N LYS A 124 12.59 -11.79 -22.77
CA LYS A 124 13.96 -12.31 -22.85
C LYS A 124 14.21 -13.40 -21.81
N GLU A 125 13.68 -13.24 -20.60
CA GLU A 125 13.88 -14.20 -19.51
C GLU A 125 12.95 -15.43 -19.61
N LYS A 126 11.84 -15.37 -20.35
CA LYS A 126 10.90 -16.50 -20.45
C LYS A 126 11.51 -17.73 -21.13
N GLY A 127 12.51 -17.53 -22.00
CA GLY A 127 13.07 -18.60 -22.84
C GLY A 127 11.98 -19.31 -23.66
N ASP A 128 12.00 -20.64 -23.67
CA ASP A 128 11.03 -21.47 -24.39
C ASP A 128 9.71 -21.70 -23.64
N GLY A 129 9.57 -21.18 -22.43
CA GLY A 129 8.46 -21.45 -21.52
C GLY A 129 7.57 -20.23 -21.26
N SER A 130 6.80 -20.32 -20.17
CA SER A 130 6.07 -19.18 -19.60
C SER A 130 6.73 -18.75 -18.28
N VAL A 131 6.49 -17.51 -17.87
CA VAL A 131 7.02 -16.98 -16.61
C VAL A 131 6.06 -17.26 -15.45
N ILE A 132 6.62 -17.58 -14.29
CA ILE A 132 5.95 -17.51 -13.00
C ILE A 132 6.58 -16.38 -12.18
N LEU A 133 5.75 -15.41 -11.80
CA LEU A 133 6.17 -14.24 -11.01
C LEU A 133 6.02 -14.52 -9.51
N ILE A 134 7.13 -14.56 -8.78
CA ILE A 134 7.18 -14.85 -7.34
C ILE A 134 7.18 -13.53 -6.54
N TYR A 135 6.17 -13.35 -5.68
CA TYR A 135 6.11 -12.23 -4.73
C TYR A 135 5.95 -12.74 -3.29
N HIS A 136 5.96 -11.84 -2.31
CA HIS A 136 5.83 -12.20 -0.90
C HIS A 136 4.99 -11.18 -0.12
N GLU A 137 3.68 -11.37 -0.03
CA GLU A 137 2.82 -10.45 0.72
C GLU A 137 1.67 -11.17 1.44
N PRO A 138 1.36 -10.83 2.72
CA PRO A 138 0.20 -11.40 3.41
C PRO A 138 -1.14 -10.99 2.79
N ARG A 139 -1.16 -9.84 2.09
CA ARG A 139 -2.34 -9.30 1.41
C ARG A 139 -2.02 -9.21 -0.07
N ARG A 140 -2.80 -9.91 -0.89
CA ARG A 140 -2.70 -9.91 -2.36
C ARG A 140 -2.94 -8.49 -2.88
N PHE A 141 -1.87 -7.72 -3.08
CA PHE A 141 -1.92 -6.34 -3.53
C PHE A 141 -1.08 -6.15 -4.79
N SER A 142 0.17 -6.61 -4.78
CA SER A 142 1.08 -6.42 -5.92
C SER A 142 0.54 -6.96 -7.25
N PRO A 143 0.03 -8.22 -7.34
CA PRO A 143 -0.55 -8.72 -8.61
C PRO A 143 -1.69 -7.83 -9.12
N THR A 144 -2.63 -7.46 -8.24
CA THR A 144 -3.78 -6.61 -8.60
C THR A 144 -3.35 -5.22 -9.09
N MET A 145 -2.31 -4.64 -8.49
CA MET A 145 -1.75 -3.35 -8.91
C MET A 145 -1.10 -3.42 -10.29
N LEU A 146 -0.32 -4.47 -10.55
CA LEU A 146 0.33 -4.66 -11.85
C LEU A 146 -0.70 -4.86 -12.95
N LEU A 147 -1.67 -5.74 -12.73
CA LEU A 147 -2.72 -6.02 -13.71
C LEU A 147 -3.57 -4.79 -14.01
N GLU A 148 -3.86 -3.95 -13.00
CA GLU A 148 -4.54 -2.68 -13.20
C GLU A 148 -3.72 -1.71 -14.05
N ALA A 149 -2.41 -1.63 -13.80
CA ALA A 149 -1.52 -0.77 -14.58
C ALA A 149 -1.40 -1.25 -16.03
N LEU A 150 -1.26 -2.56 -16.26
CA LEU A 150 -1.21 -3.14 -17.60
C LEU A 150 -2.53 -2.95 -18.37
N THR A 151 -3.67 -3.08 -17.70
CA THR A 151 -5.00 -2.85 -18.29
C THR A 151 -5.16 -1.41 -18.75
N ARG A 152 -4.67 -0.43 -17.98
CA ARG A 152 -4.74 1.00 -18.36
C ARG A 152 -4.01 1.35 -19.65
N TYR A 153 -3.02 0.55 -20.06
CA TYR A 153 -2.18 0.81 -21.22
C TYR A 153 -2.33 -0.22 -22.34
N ASP A 154 -3.37 -1.07 -22.27
CA ASP A 154 -3.62 -2.12 -23.27
C ASP A 154 -2.45 -3.10 -23.44
N LEU A 155 -1.75 -3.41 -22.33
CA LEU A 155 -0.59 -4.30 -22.31
C LEU A 155 -0.92 -5.71 -21.78
N LEU A 156 -2.18 -5.95 -21.42
CA LEU A 156 -2.60 -7.17 -20.75
C LEU A 156 -2.48 -8.42 -21.64
N ASP A 157 -2.85 -8.32 -22.91
CA ASP A 157 -2.76 -9.45 -23.84
C ASP A 157 -1.30 -9.87 -24.07
N ARG A 158 -0.41 -8.89 -24.23
CA ARG A 158 1.03 -9.14 -24.29
C ARG A 158 1.53 -9.82 -23.02
N PHE A 159 1.15 -9.32 -21.85
CA PHE A 159 1.51 -9.92 -20.57
C PHE A 159 1.02 -11.38 -20.45
N ASN A 160 -0.22 -11.69 -20.83
CA ASN A 160 -0.79 -13.04 -20.80
C ASN A 160 -0.04 -14.03 -21.70
N SER A 161 0.59 -13.56 -22.78
CA SER A 161 1.43 -14.40 -23.66
C SER A 161 2.80 -14.77 -23.06
N ILE A 162 3.21 -14.08 -21.99
CA ILE A 162 4.52 -14.21 -21.36
C ILE A 162 4.39 -14.89 -20.00
N VAL A 163 3.47 -14.43 -19.15
CA VAL A 163 3.33 -14.83 -17.75
C VAL A 163 2.15 -15.78 -17.60
N ALA A 164 2.40 -16.96 -17.06
CA ALA A 164 1.37 -17.96 -16.78
C ALA A 164 0.65 -17.70 -15.44
N GLY A 165 1.36 -17.16 -14.44
CA GLY A 165 0.78 -16.91 -13.13
C GLY A 165 1.70 -16.27 -12.11
N PHE A 166 1.17 -16.14 -10.89
CA PHE A 166 1.85 -15.54 -9.75
C PHE A 166 1.95 -16.53 -8.59
N THR A 167 3.15 -16.67 -8.01
CA THR A 167 3.36 -17.48 -6.80
C THR A 167 3.52 -16.58 -5.59
N ASP A 168 2.66 -16.77 -4.59
CA ASP A 168 2.76 -16.08 -3.31
C ASP A 168 3.63 -16.88 -2.34
N SER A 169 4.90 -16.50 -2.24
CA SER A 169 5.84 -17.17 -1.34
C SER A 169 5.48 -16.98 0.14
N TYR A 170 4.61 -16.03 0.50
CA TYR A 170 4.08 -15.92 1.87
C TYR A 170 3.19 -17.11 2.21
N ALA A 171 2.29 -17.50 1.30
CA ALA A 171 1.39 -18.61 1.51
C ALA A 171 2.15 -19.95 1.57
N LEU A 172 3.11 -20.13 0.67
CA LEU A 172 4.03 -21.27 0.69
C LEU A 172 4.79 -21.37 2.02
N ALA A 173 5.39 -20.27 2.48
CA ALA A 173 6.16 -20.26 3.71
C ALA A 173 5.28 -20.47 4.95
N ALA A 174 4.05 -19.94 4.96
CA ALA A 174 3.10 -20.16 6.05
C ALA A 174 2.72 -21.64 6.20
N ASP A 175 2.60 -22.37 5.08
CA ASP A 175 2.32 -23.80 5.08
C ASP A 175 3.55 -24.60 5.53
N LYS A 176 4.70 -24.36 4.91
CA LYS A 176 5.95 -25.10 5.18
C LYS A 176 6.57 -24.80 6.54
N CYS A 177 6.46 -23.57 7.04
CA CYS A 177 7.10 -23.14 8.29
C CYS A 177 6.13 -23.00 9.47
N LYS A 178 4.91 -23.54 9.36
CA LYS A 178 3.84 -23.40 10.37
C LYS A 178 4.28 -23.79 11.79
N ALA A 179 5.14 -24.80 11.90
CA ALA A 179 5.64 -25.32 13.18
C ALA A 179 6.92 -24.63 13.68
N THR A 180 7.64 -23.92 12.81
CA THR A 180 9.01 -23.45 13.08
C THR A 180 9.11 -21.95 13.32
N VAL A 181 8.25 -21.14 12.70
CA VAL A 181 8.31 -19.67 12.82
C VAL A 181 6.97 -19.06 13.23
N LYS A 182 7.02 -18.09 14.15
CA LYS A 182 5.83 -17.34 14.61
C LYS A 182 5.31 -16.33 13.59
N SER A 183 6.17 -15.87 12.69
CA SER A 183 5.84 -14.89 11.65
C SER A 183 6.58 -15.22 10.37
N VAL A 184 5.84 -15.29 9.28
CA VAL A 184 6.36 -15.52 7.92
C VAL A 184 6.46 -14.22 7.14
N SER A 185 6.64 -13.07 7.81
CA SER A 185 6.91 -11.82 7.09
C SER A 185 8.25 -11.90 6.34
N LEU A 186 8.35 -11.23 5.19
CA LEU A 186 9.56 -11.25 4.35
C LEU A 186 10.84 -10.94 5.14
N ARG A 187 10.81 -9.92 6.01
CA ARG A 187 11.95 -9.53 6.84
C ARG A 187 12.39 -10.63 7.82
N VAL A 188 11.43 -11.34 8.40
CA VAL A 188 11.72 -12.43 9.34
C VAL A 188 12.30 -13.61 8.58
N LEU A 189 11.68 -14.03 7.48
CA LEU A 189 12.16 -15.17 6.70
C LEU A 189 13.50 -14.89 6.03
N ALA A 190 13.74 -13.68 5.53
CA ALA A 190 15.05 -13.32 4.98
C ALA A 190 16.17 -13.46 6.03
N ARG A 191 15.93 -13.07 7.28
CA ARG A 191 16.89 -13.26 8.36
C ARG A 191 17.04 -14.75 8.75
N VAL A 192 15.92 -15.45 8.93
CA VAL A 192 15.91 -16.82 9.48
C VAL A 192 16.40 -17.86 8.48
N LEU A 193 15.99 -17.76 7.21
CA LEU A 193 16.26 -18.78 6.19
C LEU A 193 17.49 -18.48 5.34
N LEU A 194 17.85 -17.20 5.17
CA LEU A 194 18.94 -16.80 4.27
C LEU A 194 20.21 -16.37 5.01
N ASP A 195 20.24 -16.52 6.34
CA ASP A 195 21.33 -16.11 7.25
C ASP A 195 21.86 -14.69 6.96
N ALA A 196 20.92 -13.82 6.57
CA ALA A 196 21.24 -12.52 6.04
C ALA A 196 20.81 -11.44 7.02
N ASP A 197 21.62 -11.25 8.06
CA ASP A 197 21.52 -10.07 8.91
C ASP A 197 21.71 -8.75 8.13
N SER A 198 22.23 -8.84 6.90
CA SER A 198 22.51 -7.73 5.98
C SER A 198 21.52 -7.56 4.81
N LEU A 199 20.56 -8.47 4.59
CA LEU A 199 19.56 -8.29 3.51
C LEU A 199 18.55 -7.21 3.94
N SER A 200 18.76 -5.98 3.47
CA SER A 200 17.73 -4.96 3.44
C SER A 200 16.57 -5.47 2.59
N VAL A 201 15.35 -5.12 2.99
CA VAL A 201 14.09 -5.42 2.26
C VAL A 201 13.34 -4.11 2.02
N ASP A 202 14.10 -3.03 1.85
CA ASP A 202 13.59 -1.67 1.86
C ASP A 202 13.28 -1.19 0.43
N SER A 203 13.99 -1.72 -0.58
CA SER A 203 13.72 -1.46 -2.00
C SER A 203 12.96 -2.62 -2.69
N ALA A 204 12.29 -2.33 -3.81
CA ALA A 204 11.57 -3.36 -4.57
C ALA A 204 12.49 -4.50 -5.05
N ILE A 205 13.71 -4.19 -5.51
CA ILE A 205 14.65 -5.20 -6.01
C ILE A 205 15.14 -6.15 -4.92
N GLU A 206 15.39 -5.63 -3.73
CA GLU A 206 15.75 -6.43 -2.57
C GLU A 206 14.63 -7.39 -2.17
N ARG A 207 13.38 -6.91 -2.18
CA ARG A 207 12.23 -7.75 -1.85
C ARG A 207 11.97 -8.81 -2.91
N ALA A 208 12.10 -8.48 -4.20
CA ALA A 208 12.04 -9.43 -5.31
C ALA A 208 13.09 -10.53 -5.16
N THR A 209 14.33 -10.15 -4.81
CA THR A 209 15.43 -11.09 -4.56
C THR A 209 15.14 -12.01 -3.37
N ALA A 210 14.68 -11.44 -2.25
CA ALA A 210 14.35 -12.20 -1.05
C ALA A 210 13.19 -13.18 -1.30
N ALA A 211 12.15 -12.77 -2.01
CA ALA A 211 11.02 -13.63 -2.36
C ALA A 211 11.46 -14.84 -3.20
N TYR A 212 12.33 -14.62 -4.21
CA TYR A 212 12.90 -15.71 -5.00
C TYR A 212 13.71 -16.69 -4.14
N LYS A 213 14.65 -16.17 -3.35
CA LYS A 213 15.55 -16.99 -2.52
C LYS A 213 14.81 -17.77 -1.43
N ILE A 214 13.71 -17.23 -0.89
CA ILE A 214 12.87 -17.97 0.06
C ILE A 214 12.26 -19.20 -0.63
N VAL A 215 11.74 -19.07 -1.85
CA VAL A 215 11.19 -20.24 -2.57
C VAL A 215 12.30 -21.24 -2.90
N GLU A 216 13.48 -20.78 -3.30
CA GLU A 216 14.65 -21.62 -3.57
C GLU A 216 15.03 -22.45 -2.33
N HIS A 217 15.14 -21.80 -1.17
CA HIS A 217 15.47 -22.48 0.08
C HIS A 217 14.38 -23.45 0.52
N LEU A 218 13.10 -23.04 0.44
CA LEU A 218 11.97 -23.89 0.84
C LEU A 218 11.74 -25.08 -0.09
N ALA A 219 12.22 -25.03 -1.33
CA ALA A 219 12.21 -26.16 -2.25
C ALA A 219 13.28 -27.20 -1.90
N GLN A 220 14.45 -26.76 -1.41
CA GLN A 220 15.55 -27.66 -1.01
C GLN A 220 15.22 -28.47 0.26
N GLY A 221 14.46 -27.88 1.19
CA GLY A 221 14.08 -28.53 2.46
C GLY A 221 13.17 -29.77 2.35
N GLU A 222 12.69 -30.13 1.15
CA GLU A 222 11.99 -31.40 0.91
C GLU A 222 12.94 -32.61 0.84
N GLN A 223 14.25 -32.40 0.73
CA GLN A 223 15.26 -33.46 0.75
C GLN A 223 15.87 -33.62 2.14
N GLN A 224 15.15 -34.29 3.04
CA GLN A 224 15.79 -35.06 4.10
C GLN A 224 15.60 -36.55 3.76
N GLU A 225 16.73 -37.21 3.51
CA GLU A 225 16.92 -38.59 3.04
C GLU A 225 16.88 -38.82 1.51
N VAL A 226 18.08 -38.74 0.89
CA VAL A 226 18.71 -39.77 0.03
C VAL A 226 19.55 -39.13 -1.10
N SER A 227 20.85 -39.42 -1.03
CA SER A 227 21.88 -39.38 -2.09
C SER A 227 22.37 -38.03 -2.62
N ALA A 228 23.56 -37.66 -2.14
CA ALA A 228 24.48 -36.72 -2.76
C ALA A 228 25.00 -37.29 -4.10
N SER A 229 24.76 -36.61 -5.23
CA SER A 229 25.62 -36.60 -6.44
C SER A 229 24.98 -35.96 -7.71
N GLY A 230 23.91 -35.15 -7.61
CA GLY A 230 23.27 -34.53 -8.80
C GLY A 230 22.72 -33.10 -8.61
N GLU A 231 23.19 -32.37 -7.60
CA GLU A 231 22.45 -31.33 -6.86
C GLU A 231 21.95 -30.09 -7.65
N SER A 232 22.53 -29.69 -8.80
CA SER A 232 22.16 -28.39 -9.41
C SER A 232 20.94 -28.42 -10.34
N LEU A 233 20.74 -29.51 -11.10
CA LEU A 233 19.64 -29.63 -12.05
C LEU A 233 18.36 -30.19 -11.40
N SER A 234 18.49 -31.01 -10.35
CA SER A 234 17.36 -31.48 -9.54
C SER A 234 16.78 -30.34 -8.70
N ALA A 235 17.63 -29.60 -7.97
CA ALA A 235 17.18 -28.48 -7.13
C ALA A 235 16.43 -27.39 -7.92
N SER A 236 16.85 -27.11 -9.16
CA SER A 236 16.15 -26.17 -10.04
C SER A 236 14.78 -26.68 -10.50
N LYS A 237 14.64 -27.99 -10.77
CA LYS A 237 13.35 -28.61 -11.12
C LYS A 237 12.40 -28.62 -9.92
N ASP A 238 12.92 -28.93 -8.74
CA ASP A 238 12.14 -28.98 -7.49
C ASP A 238 11.62 -27.59 -7.11
N MET A 239 12.42 -26.54 -7.34
CA MET A 239 11.99 -25.15 -7.17
C MET A 239 10.87 -24.76 -8.13
N VAL A 240 10.99 -25.11 -9.42
CA VAL A 240 9.96 -24.84 -10.43
C VAL A 240 8.66 -25.54 -10.07
N GLU A 241 8.73 -26.81 -9.67
CA GLU A 241 7.57 -27.59 -9.28
C GLU A 241 6.90 -27.03 -8.01
N THR A 242 7.70 -26.68 -7.00
CA THR A 242 7.22 -26.00 -5.78
C THR A 242 6.49 -24.71 -6.15
N ALA A 243 7.09 -23.86 -6.98
CA ALA A 243 6.46 -22.60 -7.39
C ALA A 243 5.18 -22.83 -8.21
N ARG A 244 5.17 -23.82 -9.11
CA ARG A 244 4.04 -24.19 -9.98
C ARG A 244 2.82 -24.60 -9.17
N VAL A 245 2.98 -25.45 -8.15
CA VAL A 245 1.88 -25.92 -7.29
C VAL A 245 1.29 -24.76 -6.47
N TRP A 246 2.11 -23.76 -6.14
CA TRP A 246 1.70 -22.57 -5.39
C TRP A 246 1.35 -21.36 -6.26
N ALA A 247 1.37 -21.51 -7.58
CA ALA A 247 1.05 -20.45 -8.51
C ALA A 247 -0.46 -20.33 -8.73
N ARG A 248 -0.93 -19.08 -8.83
CA ARG A 248 -2.28 -18.73 -9.28
C ARG A 248 -2.21 -18.28 -10.74
N PRO A 249 -3.05 -18.80 -11.65
CA PRO A 249 -3.15 -18.31 -13.01
C PRO A 249 -3.43 -16.80 -13.07
N VAL A 250 -2.98 -16.13 -14.13
CA VAL A 250 -3.26 -14.68 -14.32
C VAL A 250 -4.76 -14.38 -14.31
N HIS A 251 -5.60 -15.24 -14.90
CA HIS A 251 -7.05 -15.03 -14.91
C HIS A 251 -7.65 -14.99 -13.49
N THR A 252 -7.14 -15.79 -12.56
CA THR A 252 -7.63 -15.82 -11.17
C THR A 252 -7.34 -14.49 -10.47
N GLU A 253 -6.19 -13.88 -10.74
CA GLU A 253 -5.84 -12.57 -10.20
C GLU A 253 -6.63 -11.44 -10.89
N LEU A 254 -7.00 -11.60 -12.17
CA LEU A 254 -7.91 -10.68 -12.86
C LEU A 254 -9.33 -10.73 -12.29
N GLU A 255 -9.85 -11.92 -11.97
CA GLU A 255 -11.13 -12.08 -11.28
C GLU A 255 -11.09 -11.43 -9.89
N ALA A 256 -10.00 -11.60 -9.14
CA ALA A 256 -9.79 -10.94 -7.86
C ALA A 256 -9.76 -9.40 -8.00
N LEU A 257 -9.10 -8.87 -9.03
CA LEU A 257 -9.09 -7.45 -9.36
C LEU A 257 -10.49 -6.93 -9.70
N ALA A 258 -11.26 -7.64 -10.53
CA ALA A 258 -12.63 -7.28 -10.88
C ALA A 258 -13.54 -7.23 -9.63
N ASN A 259 -13.41 -8.22 -8.74
CA ASN A 259 -14.13 -8.23 -7.46
C ASN A 259 -13.73 -7.05 -6.57
N LEU A 260 -12.44 -6.72 -6.49
CA LEU A 260 -11.95 -5.57 -5.73
C LEU A 260 -12.50 -4.24 -6.28
N LYS A 261 -12.57 -4.07 -7.60
CA LYS A 261 -13.19 -2.90 -8.24
C LYS A 261 -14.67 -2.78 -7.90
N LYS A 262 -15.42 -3.87 -8.02
CA LYS A 262 -16.84 -3.92 -7.67
C LYS A 262 -17.07 -3.53 -6.20
N ILE A 263 -16.24 -4.03 -5.28
CA ILE A 263 -16.30 -3.67 -3.86
C ILE A 263 -15.97 -2.18 -3.66
N LEU A 264 -15.01 -1.62 -4.39
CA LEU A 264 -14.66 -0.20 -4.31
C LEU A 264 -15.79 0.71 -4.82
N GLU A 265 -16.43 0.35 -5.93
CA GLU A 265 -17.60 1.04 -6.47
C GLU A 265 -18.76 1.06 -5.48
N ARG A 266 -19.07 -0.11 -4.89
CA ARG A 266 -20.09 -0.23 -3.83
C ARG A 266 -19.77 0.66 -2.64
N GLN A 267 -18.53 0.60 -2.16
CA GLN A 267 -18.08 1.50 -1.09
C GLN A 267 -18.29 2.96 -1.48
N ASN A 268 -17.99 3.36 -2.72
CA ASN A 268 -18.16 4.74 -3.19
C ASN A 268 -19.61 5.23 -3.14
N THR A 269 -20.61 4.35 -3.27
CA THR A 269 -22.02 4.75 -3.07
C THR A 269 -22.29 5.27 -1.65
N PHE A 270 -21.56 4.77 -0.65
CA PHE A 270 -21.67 5.19 0.75
C PHE A 270 -20.88 6.46 1.10
N ARG A 271 -20.31 7.16 0.12
CA ARG A 271 -19.57 8.40 0.36
C ARG A 271 -20.38 9.47 1.11
N PRO A 272 -21.67 9.72 0.85
CA PRO A 272 -22.46 10.71 1.59
C PRO A 272 -22.45 10.48 3.10
N VAL A 273 -22.62 9.22 3.52
CA VAL A 273 -22.70 8.80 4.92
C VAL A 273 -21.32 8.78 5.59
N PHE A 274 -20.33 8.15 4.94
CA PHE A 274 -19.06 7.82 5.60
C PHE A 274 -17.97 8.88 5.40
N ALA A 275 -18.08 9.78 4.41
CA ALA A 275 -17.02 10.78 4.18
C ALA A 275 -16.78 11.73 5.36
N PRO A 276 -17.81 12.23 6.08
CA PRO A 276 -17.60 13.03 7.29
C PRO A 276 -16.89 12.24 8.39
N LEU A 277 -17.32 11.00 8.64
CA LEU A 277 -16.76 10.09 9.64
C LEU A 277 -15.28 9.74 9.35
N LEU A 278 -14.92 9.64 8.07
CA LEU A 278 -13.55 9.37 7.63
C LEU A 278 -12.58 10.56 7.86
N ARG A 279 -13.05 11.71 8.33
CA ARG A 279 -12.18 12.84 8.75
C ARG A 279 -11.76 12.76 10.22
N GLY A 280 -12.28 11.78 10.96
CA GLY A 280 -12.02 11.57 12.38
C GLY A 280 -10.60 11.10 12.75
N ALA A 281 -10.45 10.65 14.00
CA ALA A 281 -9.18 10.14 14.51
C ALA A 281 -8.76 8.83 13.80
N ARG A 282 -7.48 8.42 13.89
CA ARG A 282 -6.99 7.22 13.18
C ARG A 282 -7.75 5.95 13.53
N GLY A 283 -8.09 5.74 14.81
CA GLY A 283 -8.87 4.59 15.26
C GLY A 283 -10.29 4.58 14.68
N GLU A 284 -10.98 5.71 14.79
CA GLU A 284 -12.32 5.92 14.24
C GLU A 284 -12.34 5.69 12.72
N ARG A 285 -11.39 6.27 11.97
CA ARG A 285 -11.27 6.03 10.52
C ARG A 285 -11.09 4.55 10.19
N ARG A 286 -10.33 3.80 10.98
CA ARG A 286 -10.14 2.35 10.78
C ARG A 286 -11.46 1.62 10.98
N ARG A 287 -12.17 1.90 12.07
CA ARG A 287 -13.48 1.31 12.39
C ARG A 287 -14.53 1.62 11.31
N VAL A 288 -14.68 2.90 10.97
CA VAL A 288 -15.59 3.39 9.92
C VAL A 288 -15.27 2.78 8.56
N THR A 289 -13.99 2.58 8.23
CA THR A 289 -13.58 1.89 7.00
C THR A 289 -13.98 0.40 7.01
N GLN A 290 -13.87 -0.28 8.15
CA GLN A 290 -14.29 -1.68 8.29
C GLN A 290 -15.81 -1.81 8.12
N LEU A 291 -16.61 -0.95 8.77
CA LEU A 291 -18.07 -0.94 8.63
C LEU A 291 -18.52 -0.66 7.19
N ARG A 292 -17.90 0.34 6.54
CA ARG A 292 -18.17 0.65 5.12
C ARG A 292 -17.84 -0.53 4.20
N ARG A 293 -16.74 -1.23 4.48
CA ARG A 293 -16.34 -2.42 3.72
C ARG A 293 -17.32 -3.58 3.95
N LEU A 294 -17.78 -3.79 5.18
CA LEU A 294 -18.75 -4.82 5.53
C LEU A 294 -20.03 -4.72 4.68
N LEU A 295 -20.57 -3.50 4.53
CA LEU A 295 -21.73 -3.24 3.66
C LEU A 295 -21.46 -3.64 2.20
N ALA A 296 -20.29 -3.24 1.68
CA ALA A 296 -19.92 -3.47 0.27
C ALA A 296 -19.63 -4.94 -0.05
N ASP A 297 -19.02 -5.67 0.89
CA ASP A 297 -18.75 -7.10 0.75
C ASP A 297 -20.07 -7.90 0.64
N HIS A 298 -21.12 -7.48 1.36
CA HIS A 298 -22.47 -8.07 1.27
C HIS A 298 -23.32 -7.53 0.12
N GLY A 299 -22.75 -6.65 -0.72
CA GLY A 299 -23.44 -6.13 -1.90
C GLY A 299 -24.55 -5.13 -1.62
N LEU A 300 -24.62 -4.57 -0.42
CA LEU A 300 -25.54 -3.49 -0.09
C LEU A 300 -25.08 -2.19 -0.78
N LEU A 301 -26.05 -1.44 -1.28
CA LEU A 301 -25.85 -0.13 -1.91
C LEU A 301 -26.54 0.96 -1.08
N TYR A 302 -26.02 2.18 -1.17
CA TYR A 302 -26.63 3.34 -0.51
C TYR A 302 -28.12 3.50 -0.84
N GLN A 303 -28.49 3.47 -2.13
CA GLN A 303 -29.90 3.64 -2.55
C GLN A 303 -30.81 2.54 -2.00
N GLN A 304 -30.35 1.29 -1.94
CA GLN A 304 -31.15 0.18 -1.40
C GLN A 304 -31.47 0.38 0.09
N LEU A 305 -30.50 0.87 0.87
CA LEU A 305 -30.70 1.15 2.30
C LEU A 305 -31.55 2.41 2.51
N HIS A 306 -31.37 3.42 1.67
CA HIS A 306 -32.19 4.63 1.68
C HIS A 306 -33.66 4.31 1.39
N ASP A 307 -33.95 3.57 0.31
CA ASP A 307 -35.32 3.17 -0.07
C ASP A 307 -35.98 2.29 1.00
N ALA A 308 -35.20 1.44 1.67
CA ALA A 308 -35.70 0.62 2.78
C ALA A 308 -36.08 1.49 3.98
N TRP A 309 -35.27 2.50 4.29
CA TRP A 309 -35.56 3.46 5.35
C TRP A 309 -36.74 4.37 5.01
N GLU A 310 -36.89 4.85 3.77
CA GLU A 310 -38.07 5.65 3.41
C GLU A 310 -39.38 4.85 3.55
N LYS A 311 -39.38 3.56 3.18
CA LYS A 311 -40.58 2.71 3.23
C LYS A 311 -40.96 2.23 4.63
N GLN A 312 -39.97 1.88 5.44
CA GLN A 312 -40.19 1.17 6.72
C GLN A 312 -39.35 1.73 7.88
N GLN A 313 -38.70 2.88 7.68
CA GLN A 313 -37.88 3.58 8.67
C GLN A 313 -36.83 2.63 9.27
N LEU A 314 -36.60 2.70 10.58
CA LEU A 314 -35.63 1.84 11.30
C LEU A 314 -35.84 0.35 11.02
N ALA A 315 -37.10 -0.12 11.00
CA ALA A 315 -37.42 -1.53 10.76
C ALA A 315 -36.99 -2.00 9.36
N GLY A 316 -37.03 -1.10 8.37
CA GLY A 316 -36.52 -1.36 7.02
C GLY A 316 -35.01 -1.58 6.99
N LEU A 317 -34.26 -0.75 7.73
CA LEU A 317 -32.80 -0.90 7.87
C LEU A 317 -32.43 -2.17 8.62
N GLU A 318 -33.08 -2.46 9.74
CA GLU A 318 -32.86 -3.68 10.52
C GLU A 318 -33.09 -4.93 9.67
N LYS A 319 -34.16 -4.95 8.86
CA LYS A 319 -34.44 -6.04 7.94
C LYS A 319 -33.32 -6.23 6.91
N GLN A 320 -32.85 -5.16 6.27
CA GLN A 320 -31.77 -5.26 5.28
C GLN A 320 -30.43 -5.66 5.91
N LEU A 321 -30.11 -5.11 7.08
CA LEU A 321 -28.84 -5.35 7.76
C LEU A 321 -28.84 -6.68 8.54
N SER A 322 -29.99 -7.30 8.80
CA SER A 322 -30.08 -8.65 9.36
C SER A 322 -29.40 -9.71 8.48
N ALA A 323 -29.28 -9.46 7.17
CA ALA A 323 -28.53 -10.30 6.25
C ALA A 323 -27.02 -10.36 6.60
N LEU A 324 -26.49 -9.37 7.34
CA LEU A 324 -25.09 -9.32 7.77
C LEU A 324 -24.80 -10.22 8.97
N SER A 325 -25.83 -10.68 9.70
CA SER A 325 -25.68 -11.46 10.94
C SER A 325 -24.94 -12.78 10.75
N VAL A 326 -24.81 -13.27 9.52
CA VAL A 326 -24.08 -14.49 9.18
C VAL A 326 -22.56 -14.31 9.34
N SER A 327 -22.03 -13.10 9.13
CA SER A 327 -20.59 -12.87 9.15
C SER A 327 -20.13 -11.61 9.90
N ALA A 328 -21.06 -10.85 10.48
CA ALA A 328 -20.77 -9.65 11.26
C ALA A 328 -21.20 -9.80 12.71
N LYS A 329 -20.51 -9.10 13.61
CA LYS A 329 -20.92 -9.04 15.02
C LYS A 329 -22.18 -8.19 15.15
N GLU A 330 -23.05 -8.53 16.10
CA GLU A 330 -24.25 -7.73 16.39
C GLU A 330 -23.90 -6.26 16.72
N GLU A 331 -22.76 -6.03 17.37
CA GLU A 331 -22.25 -4.70 17.68
C GLU A 331 -21.97 -3.87 16.42
N ASP A 332 -21.40 -4.50 15.38
CA ASP A 332 -21.11 -3.86 14.10
C ASP A 332 -22.41 -3.49 13.37
N ILE A 333 -23.42 -4.37 13.45
CA ILE A 333 -24.74 -4.16 12.85
C ILE A 333 -25.48 -3.02 13.57
N LYS A 334 -25.47 -3.00 14.90
CA LYS A 334 -26.07 -1.93 15.70
C LYS A 334 -25.43 -0.57 15.40
N GLU A 335 -24.10 -0.52 15.32
CA GLU A 335 -23.37 0.70 14.97
C GLU A 335 -23.71 1.18 13.55
N LEU A 336 -23.84 0.26 12.59
CA LEU A 336 -24.27 0.57 11.23
C LEU A 336 -25.69 1.13 11.17
N ILE A 337 -26.65 0.51 11.86
CA ILE A 337 -28.03 0.99 11.94
C ILE A 337 -28.03 2.42 12.49
N GLU A 338 -27.33 2.68 13.59
CA GLU A 338 -27.29 4.00 14.21
C GLU A 338 -26.65 5.06 13.29
N ILE A 339 -25.59 4.72 12.56
CA ILE A 339 -24.94 5.62 11.59
C ILE A 339 -25.89 5.94 10.42
N LEU A 340 -26.58 4.95 9.89
CA LEU A 340 -27.45 5.11 8.72
C LEU A 340 -28.75 5.83 9.08
N ASP A 341 -29.38 5.45 10.18
CA ASP A 341 -30.62 6.06 10.68
C ASP A 341 -30.41 7.55 11.04
N SER A 342 -29.30 7.89 11.71
CA SER A 342 -28.97 9.31 12.00
C SER A 342 -28.66 10.14 10.74
N HIS A 343 -28.24 9.49 9.65
CA HIS A 343 -28.00 10.19 8.39
C HIS A 343 -29.28 10.34 7.55
N PHE A 344 -30.19 9.36 7.59
CA PHE A 344 -31.42 9.39 6.80
C PHE A 344 -32.54 10.18 7.46
N ASP A 345 -32.60 10.20 8.80
CA ASP A 345 -33.61 10.96 9.55
C ASP A 345 -33.30 12.47 9.52
N PRO A 346 -34.14 13.30 8.87
CA PRO A 346 -33.93 14.74 8.83
C PRO A 346 -34.08 15.41 10.20
N ALA A 347 -34.70 14.73 11.18
CA ALA A 347 -34.83 15.22 12.55
C ALA A 347 -33.60 14.91 13.42
N LYS A 348 -32.70 14.02 12.98
CA LYS A 348 -31.48 13.67 13.71
C LYS A 348 -30.28 14.38 13.10
N GLU A 349 -29.33 14.74 13.94
CA GLU A 349 -28.03 15.19 13.44
C GLU A 349 -27.21 13.99 12.95
N PRO A 350 -26.67 14.03 11.72
CA PRO A 350 -25.79 12.99 11.22
C PRO A 350 -24.57 12.84 12.13
N LYS A 351 -24.16 11.60 12.39
CA LYS A 351 -22.94 11.36 13.19
C LYS A 351 -21.74 12.07 12.56
N GLY A 352 -21.19 13.03 13.30
CA GLY A 352 -19.95 13.72 12.99
C GLY A 352 -18.73 13.03 13.61
N PRO A 353 -17.51 13.35 13.15
CA PRO A 353 -16.29 12.85 13.78
C PRO A 353 -16.23 13.33 15.23
N LYS A 354 -15.90 12.41 16.17
CA LYS A 354 -15.78 12.78 17.59
C LYS A 354 -14.67 13.85 17.75
N PRO A 355 -14.92 14.94 18.50
CA PRO A 355 -13.91 15.97 18.70
C PRO A 355 -12.66 15.36 19.33
N ARG A 356 -11.49 15.69 18.76
CA ARG A 356 -10.21 15.28 19.33
C ARG A 356 -10.08 15.93 20.70
N GLN A 357 -10.19 15.15 21.77
CA GLN A 357 -9.78 15.64 23.08
C GLN A 357 -8.31 16.07 22.98
N PRO A 358 -7.96 17.30 23.37
CA PRO A 358 -6.57 17.73 23.36
C PRO A 358 -5.81 16.84 24.33
N THR A 359 -4.95 15.96 23.80
CA THR A 359 -3.92 15.31 24.61
C THR A 359 -3.03 16.41 25.17
N VAL A 360 -3.30 16.82 26.40
CA VAL A 360 -2.36 17.57 27.24
C VAL A 360 -1.19 16.62 27.46
N ARG A 361 -0.20 16.66 26.56
CA ARG A 361 1.10 16.11 26.87
C ARG A 361 1.67 17.01 27.97
N PRO A 362 1.95 16.51 29.19
CA PRO A 362 2.66 17.31 30.17
C PRO A 362 3.98 17.71 29.54
N ARG A 363 4.14 19.02 29.34
CA ARG A 363 5.38 19.62 28.90
C ARG A 363 6.35 19.42 30.05
N SER A 364 7.20 18.39 29.97
CA SER A 364 8.30 18.24 30.91
C SER A 364 9.17 19.48 30.77
N THR A 365 9.08 20.36 31.75
CA THR A 365 9.99 21.48 31.96
C THR A 365 11.40 20.92 32.10
N ALA A 366 12.20 21.08 31.05
CA ALA A 366 13.63 20.86 31.16
C ALA A 366 14.17 21.95 32.09
N ASN A 367 14.57 21.55 33.30
CA ASN A 367 15.37 22.38 34.20
C ASN A 367 16.68 22.71 33.49
N THR A 368 16.85 23.97 33.12
CA THR A 368 18.15 24.59 32.84
C THR A 368 18.90 24.74 34.17
N ASN A 369 19.88 23.87 34.41
CA ASN A 369 20.90 24.13 35.42
C ASN A 369 21.91 25.13 34.85
N ASN A 370 21.92 26.32 35.45
CA ASN A 370 23.01 27.27 35.38
C ASN A 370 24.27 26.66 36.03
N THR A 371 25.38 26.69 35.32
CA THR A 371 26.71 26.80 35.93
C THR A 371 27.49 27.86 35.17
N SER A 372 27.77 28.95 35.87
CA SER A 372 28.53 30.11 35.43
C SER A 372 30.03 29.79 35.34
N GLY A 373 30.75 30.46 34.43
CA GLY A 373 32.21 30.52 34.46
C GLY A 373 32.86 30.96 33.15
N ASP A 374 33.17 32.26 33.11
CA ASP A 374 34.29 32.93 32.40
C ASP A 374 34.11 33.57 31.00
N ALA A 375 34.65 34.79 30.97
CA ALA A 375 34.62 35.90 30.00
C ALA A 375 35.43 35.62 28.71
N GLU A 376 35.45 36.40 27.62
CA GLU A 376 35.35 37.85 27.34
C GLU A 376 34.68 38.00 25.95
N GLY A 377 33.83 38.99 25.63
CA GLY A 377 34.16 40.40 25.43
C GLY A 377 33.95 40.77 23.96
N SER A 378 32.90 41.53 23.63
CA SER A 378 32.93 42.69 22.70
C SER A 378 31.51 43.22 22.44
N THR A 379 31.40 44.54 22.52
CA THR A 379 30.21 45.38 22.63
C THR A 379 29.64 45.81 21.26
N SER A 380 28.33 45.98 21.15
CA SER A 380 27.67 47.22 20.65
C SER A 380 26.16 47.00 20.44
N ASP A 381 25.37 47.60 21.35
CA ASP A 381 24.23 48.52 21.14
C ASP A 381 23.43 48.48 19.82
N SER A 382 22.12 48.69 19.74
CA SER A 382 21.04 48.94 20.70
C SER A 382 19.72 48.98 19.90
N GLN A 383 18.66 48.39 20.47
CA GLN A 383 17.26 48.88 20.59
C GLN A 383 16.69 49.81 19.50
N ASN A 384 15.49 49.61 18.94
CA ASN A 384 14.17 49.61 19.59
C ASN A 384 13.12 49.17 18.53
N SER A 385 12.17 48.27 18.83
CA SER A 385 10.76 48.53 19.23
C SER A 385 9.99 49.48 18.28
N SER A 386 8.74 49.29 17.87
CA SER A 386 7.70 48.31 18.21
C SER A 386 6.52 48.42 17.23
N SER A 387 5.85 47.29 17.01
CA SER A 387 4.39 47.06 16.95
C SER A 387 3.39 48.03 16.27
N GLN A 388 2.53 47.38 15.48
CA GLN A 388 1.05 47.47 15.45
C GLN A 388 0.31 48.08 14.23
N ASN A 389 -0.62 47.22 13.76
CA ASN A 389 -1.95 47.47 13.20
C ASN A 389 -2.13 47.84 11.72
N SER A 390 -2.59 46.84 10.97
CA SER A 390 -3.51 47.00 9.84
C SER A 390 -4.86 47.58 10.29
N PRO A 391 -5.59 48.21 9.35
CA PRO A 391 -6.96 47.79 9.13
C PRO A 391 -7.33 47.60 7.64
N ASN A 392 -8.46 46.92 7.47
CA ASN A 392 -8.99 46.28 6.28
C ASN A 392 -10.08 47.14 5.59
N LYS A 393 -10.24 46.94 4.27
CA LYS A 393 -11.45 47.14 3.42
C LYS A 393 -12.08 48.53 3.22
N THR A 394 -12.23 48.91 1.93
CA THR A 394 -13.54 49.01 1.22
C THR A 394 -13.37 49.18 -0.31
N ASN A 395 -14.32 48.63 -1.07
CA ASN A 395 -14.52 48.80 -2.52
C ASN A 395 -15.16 50.17 -2.83
N ASP A 396 -14.90 50.76 -4.01
CA ASP A 396 -15.91 50.98 -5.07
C ASP A 396 -15.38 51.75 -6.31
N ILE A 397 -15.56 51.08 -7.46
CA ILE A 397 -16.01 51.49 -8.82
C ILE A 397 -15.97 52.98 -9.24
N ALA A 398 -15.33 53.27 -10.39
CA ALA A 398 -15.91 53.87 -11.63
C ALA A 398 -14.78 54.39 -12.56
N ALA A 399 -14.63 53.80 -13.76
CA ALA A 399 -15.05 54.33 -15.07
C ALA A 399 -13.96 55.12 -15.82
N GLY A 400 -13.67 54.70 -17.05
CA GLY A 400 -12.70 55.38 -17.93
C GLY A 400 -12.33 54.54 -19.15
N ASP A 401 -13.29 54.40 -20.05
CA ASP A 401 -13.17 53.84 -21.40
C ASP A 401 -12.08 54.56 -22.23
N ASN A 402 -11.29 53.79 -22.98
CA ASN A 402 -10.81 54.20 -24.29
C ASN A 402 -10.32 52.99 -25.08
N SER A 403 -11.18 52.56 -26.01
CA SER A 403 -10.85 51.75 -27.17
C SER A 403 -9.64 52.30 -27.94
N LEU A 404 -8.78 51.41 -28.44
CA LEU A 404 -8.50 51.25 -29.89
C LEU A 404 -7.46 50.13 -30.15
N LYS A 405 -7.96 49.05 -30.78
CA LYS A 405 -7.40 48.22 -31.88
C LYS A 405 -5.89 47.89 -31.84
N VAL A 406 -5.48 46.64 -31.56
CA VAL A 406 -5.42 45.46 -32.45
C VAL A 406 -4.66 45.67 -33.78
N GLN A 407 -3.46 45.08 -33.87
CA GLN A 407 -2.99 44.30 -35.01
C GLN A 407 -1.73 43.48 -34.65
N GLU A 408 -1.89 42.16 -34.58
CA GLU A 408 -0.85 41.13 -34.81
C GLU A 408 -0.77 40.84 -36.34
N PRO A 409 0.05 39.89 -36.84
CA PRO A 409 1.49 39.65 -36.64
C PRO A 409 2.22 39.51 -38.01
N ILE A 410 3.56 39.48 -38.04
CA ILE A 410 4.30 38.96 -39.20
C ILE A 410 5.45 38.05 -38.73
N ALA A 411 5.47 36.83 -39.26
CA ALA A 411 6.54 35.85 -39.15
C ALA A 411 7.66 36.13 -40.17
N ALA A 412 8.92 35.83 -39.81
CA ALA A 412 9.93 35.18 -40.65
C ALA A 412 11.34 35.36 -40.04
N ASN A 413 11.85 34.29 -39.41
CA ASN A 413 13.15 33.64 -39.62
C ASN A 413 13.54 32.78 -38.41
#